data_AF-A0A940RPC1-F1
#
_entry.id   AF-A0A940RPC1-F1
#
_cell.length_a   1.000
_cell.length_b   1.000
_cell.length_c   1.000
_cell.angle_alpha   90.00
_cell.angle_beta   90.00
_cell.angle_gamma   90.00
#
_symmetry.space_group_name_H-M   'P 1'
#
loop_
_entity.id
_entity.type
_entity.pdbx_description
1 polymer ?
#
loop_
_entity_poly.entity_id
_entity_poly.type
_entity_poly.pdbx_seq_one_letter_code
_entity_poly.pdbx_strand_id
1 'polypeptide(L)' 'MTDFDPKELRRAARAIRKLRRIQREVLLMSSQEGLDYHQIGERLDLTVAQVERHLADALYNMNRIMTRRRWWRR' A
#
# COMPACT_ATOMS: atom_id res chain seq x y z
N MET A 1 -0.47 18.74 12.19
CA MET A 1 0.32 18.55 10.95
C MET A 1 1.37 17.51 11.29
N THR A 2 1.23 16.28 10.78
CA THR A 2 2.14 15.19 11.13
C THR A 2 3.44 15.37 10.35
N ASP A 3 4.48 15.89 11.00
CA ASP A 3 5.82 15.93 10.41
C ASP A 3 6.36 14.50 10.35
N PHE A 4 6.15 13.83 9.22
CA PHE A 4 6.73 12.52 8.97
C PHE A 4 8.24 12.65 8.73
N ASP A 5 9.06 11.85 9.42
CA ASP A 5 10.50 11.80 9.16
C ASP A 5 10.74 11.51 7.66
N PRO A 6 11.50 12.36 6.93
CA PRO A 6 11.80 12.14 5.52
C PRO A 6 12.36 10.75 5.22
N LYS A 7 13.05 10.11 6.18
CA LYS A 7 13.52 8.74 6.06
C LYS A 7 12.38 7.73 6.08
N GLU A 8 11.36 7.92 6.90
CA GLU A 8 10.17 7.08 6.94
C GLU A 8 9.35 7.22 5.66
N LEU A 9 9.16 8.45 5.17
CA LEU A 9 8.54 8.71 3.87
C LEU A 9 9.28 7.98 2.73
N ARG A 10 10.62 8.07 2.70
CA ARG A 10 11.44 7.32 1.72
C ARG A 10 11.34 5.80 1.89
N ARG A 11 11.06 5.27 3.08
CA ARG A 11 10.87 3.83 3.31
C ARG A 11 9.50 3.38 2.84
N ALA A 12 8.45 4.15 3.13
CA ALA A 12 7.10 3.92 2.64
C ALA A 12 7.05 3.96 1.10
N ALA A 13 7.61 5.00 0.47
CA ALA A 13 7.67 5.10 -1.00
C ALA A 13 8.39 3.90 -1.64
N ARG A 14 9.50 3.42 -1.03
CA ARG A 14 10.20 2.22 -1.48
C ARG A 14 9.39 0.94 -1.29
N ALA A 15 8.61 0.84 -0.21
CA ALA A 15 7.74 -0.31 0.04
C ALA A 15 6.58 -0.35 -0.96
N ILE A 16 5.94 0.79 -1.23
CA ILE A 16 4.88 0.94 -2.25
C ILE A 16 5.40 0.51 -3.62
N ARG A 17 6.61 0.94 -4.03
CA ARG A 17 7.23 0.52 -5.30
C ARG A 17 7.50 -0.99 -5.42
N LYS A 18 7.56 -1.71 -4.30
CA LYS A 18 7.80 -3.17 -4.27
C LYS A 18 6.52 -4.00 -4.23
N LEU A 19 5.35 -3.38 -4.06
CA LEU A 19 4.07 -4.08 -4.15
C LEU A 19 3.83 -4.60 -5.57
N ARG A 20 2.99 -5.64 -5.67
CA ARG A 20 2.45 -6.09 -6.97
C ARG A 20 1.66 -4.94 -7.60
N ARG A 21 1.58 -4.91 -8.93
CA ARG A 21 0.93 -3.81 -9.66
C ARG A 21 -0.48 -3.51 -9.15
N ILE A 22 -1.33 -4.54 -9.08
CA ILE A 22 -2.72 -4.41 -8.63
C ILE A 22 -2.85 -3.91 -7.17
N GLN A 23 -1.98 -4.38 -6.27
CA GLN A 23 -1.95 -3.95 -4.87
C GLN A 23 -1.57 -2.47 -4.74
N ARG A 24 -0.62 -2.02 -5.56
CA ARG A 24 -0.21 -0.62 -5.62
C ARG A 24 -1.31 0.26 -6.21
N GLU A 25 -1.95 -0.16 -7.29
CA GLU A 25 -3.05 0.58 -7.92
C GLU A 25 -4.21 0.80 -6.94
N VAL A 26 -4.69 -0.27 -6.30
CA VAL A 26 -5.76 -0.20 -5.28
C VAL A 26 -5.37 0.71 -4.11
N LEU A 27 -4.14 0.58 -3.58
CA LEU A 27 -3.68 1.41 -2.47
C LEU A 27 -3.63 2.90 -2.86
N LEU A 28 -3.11 3.23 -4.04
CA LEU A 28 -2.98 4.63 -4.49
C LEU A 28 -4.35 5.25 -4.81
N MET A 29 -5.25 4.52 -5.45
CA MET A 29 -6.62 5.00 -5.71
C MET A 29 -7.38 5.28 -4.40
N SER A 30 -7.27 4.39 -3.40
CA SER A 30 -7.92 4.60 -2.11
C SER A 30 -7.30 5.75 -1.30
N SER A 31 -5.96 5.89 -1.33
CA SER A 31 -5.26 6.84 -0.45
C SER A 31 -4.99 8.21 -1.06
N GLN A 32 -4.71 8.31 -2.36
CA GLN A 32 -4.37 9.57 -3.05
C GLN A 32 -5.56 10.17 -3.78
N GLU A 33 -6.36 9.33 -4.44
CA GLU A 33 -7.54 9.77 -5.19
C GLU A 33 -8.81 9.79 -4.32
N GLY A 34 -8.79 9.10 -3.17
CA GLY A 34 -9.92 9.04 -2.24
C GLY A 34 -11.10 8.22 -2.75
N LEU A 35 -10.87 7.32 -3.71
CA LEU A 35 -11.93 6.48 -4.27
C LEU A 35 -12.41 5.44 -3.25
N ASP A 36 -13.71 5.20 -3.24
CA ASP A 36 -14.30 4.10 -2.47
C ASP A 36 -14.09 2.74 -3.17
N TYR A 37 -14.42 1.64 -2.48
CA TYR A 37 -14.14 0.29 -2.98
C TYR A 37 -14.99 -0.10 -4.19
N HIS A 38 -16.18 0.48 -4.36
CA HIS A 38 -17.02 0.25 -5.53
C HIS A 38 -16.41 0.94 -6.76
N GLN A 39 -16.01 2.20 -6.63
CA GLN A 39 -15.36 2.98 -7.69
C GLN A 39 -14.05 2.35 -8.15
N ILE A 40 -13.24 1.86 -7.21
CA ILE A 40 -12.00 1.13 -7.52
C ILE A 40 -12.33 -0.18 -8.26
N GLY A 41 -13.36 -0.89 -7.81
CA GLY A 41 -13.83 -2.13 -8.43
C GLY A 41 -14.22 -1.94 -9.89
N GLU A 42 -15.04 -0.93 -10.19
CA GLU A 42 -15.44 -0.58 -11.55
C GLU A 42 -14.23 -0.23 -12.43
N ARG A 43 -13.27 0.54 -11.89
CA ARG A 43 -12.11 1.02 -12.66
C ARG A 43 -11.11 -0.08 -12.99
N LEU A 44 -11.03 -1.11 -12.16
CA LEU A 44 -10.05 -2.20 -12.29
C LEU A 44 -10.68 -3.54 -12.72
N ASP A 45 -11.99 -3.55 -13.01
CA ASP A 45 -12.76 -4.77 -13.30
C ASP A 45 -12.64 -5.81 -12.17
N LEU A 46 -12.89 -5.36 -10.94
CA LEU A 46 -12.83 -6.15 -9.71
C LEU A 46 -14.12 -6.03 -8.91
N THR A 47 -14.46 -7.10 -8.19
CA THR A 47 -15.47 -7.04 -7.12
C THR A 47 -14.93 -6.30 -5.89
N VAL A 48 -15.83 -5.73 -5.08
CA VAL A 48 -15.47 -5.09 -3.80
C VAL A 48 -14.63 -6.02 -2.91
N ALA A 49 -14.99 -7.30 -2.82
CA ALA A 49 -14.23 -8.28 -2.05
C ALA A 49 -12.79 -8.47 -2.56
N GLN A 50 -12.57 -8.41 -3.88
CA GLN A 50 -11.23 -8.45 -4.46
C GLN A 50 -10.45 -7.17 -4.17
N VAL A 51 -11.10 -6.01 -4.20
CA VAL A 51 -10.50 -4.72 -3.83
C VAL A 51 -10.04 -4.74 -2.37
N GLU A 52 -10.92 -5.14 -1.43
CA GLU A 52 -10.58 -5.30 -0.02
C GLU A 52 -9.41 -6.26 0.18
N ARG A 53 -9.42 -7.40 -0.51
CA ARG A 53 -8.33 -8.37 -0.43
C ARG A 53 -7.01 -7.79 -0.92
N HIS A 54 -7.01 -7.10 -2.05
CA HIS A 54 -5.81 -6.47 -2.59
C HIS A 54 -5.30 -5.33 -1.70
N LEU A 55 -6.18 -4.56 -1.08
CA LEU A 55 -5.82 -3.52 -0.13
C LEU A 55 -5.21 -4.11 1.15
N ALA A 56 -5.84 -5.15 1.73
CA ALA A 56 -5.31 -5.85 2.88
C ALA A 56 -3.93 -6.46 2.59
N ASP A 57 -3.76 -7.12 1.44
CA ASP A 57 -2.47 -7.67 1.01
C ASP A 57 -1.44 -6.55 0.78
N ALA A 58 -1.84 -5.39 0.25
CA ALA A 58 -0.96 -4.24 0.06
C ALA A 58 -0.41 -3.72 1.39
N LEU A 59 -1.28 -3.49 2.37
CA LEU A 59 -0.90 -3.01 3.71
C LEU A 59 -0.01 -4.01 4.44
N TYR A 60 -0.38 -5.30 4.41
CA TYR A 60 0.43 -6.37 5.00
C TYR A 60 1.83 -6.44 4.38
N ASN A 61 1.92 -6.43 3.04
CA ASN A 61 3.20 -6.48 2.36
C ASN A 61 4.04 -5.21 2.57
N MET A 62 3.40 -4.04 2.59
CA MET A 62 4.09 -2.77 2.88
C MET A 62 4.72 -2.81 4.27
N ASN A 63 3.95 -3.21 5.29
CA ASN A 63 4.44 -3.36 6.66
C ASN A 63 5.61 -4.36 6.71
N ARG A 64 5.46 -5.54 6.09
CA ARG A 64 6.51 -6.57 6.02
C ARG A 64 7.81 -6.04 5.38
N ILE A 65 7.71 -5.23 4.32
CA ILE A 65 8.88 -4.64 3.66
C ILE A 65 9.57 -3.60 4.55
N MET A 66 8.78 -2.78 5.26
CA MET A 66 9.30 -1.72 6.12
C MET A 66 9.94 -2.26 7.41
N THR A 67 9.39 -3.35 7.95
CA THR A 67 9.77 -3.94 9.24
C THR A 67 10.85 -5.02 9.17
N ARG A 68 11.37 -5.39 7.99
CA ARG A 68 12.57 -6.25 7.87
C ARG A 68 13.76 -5.61 8.59
N ARG A 69 13.85 -5.82 9.91
CA ARG A 69 15.01 -5.50 10.74
C ARG A 69 16.12 -6.48 10.33
N ARG A 70 17.27 -5.90 10.02
CA ARG A 70 18.54 -6.62 9.86
C ARG A 70 18.90 -7.21 11.23
N TRP A 71 18.86 -8.53 11.36
CA TRP A 71 19.13 -9.23 12.62
C TRP A 71 20.57 -9.04 13.15
N TRP A 72 21.47 -8.49 12.34
CA TRP A 72 22.87 -8.16 12.64
C TRP A 72 23.12 -6.69 13.08
N ARG A 73 22.08 -5.94 13.48
CA ARG A 73 22.21 -4.60 14.09
C ARG A 73 21.67 -4.58 15.52
N ARG A 74 22.15 -5.51 16.35
CA ARG A 74 21.96 -5.51 17.80
C ARG A 74 23.30 -5.23 18.45
#